data_AF-A0A7X9RZK4-F1
#
_entry.id   AF-A0A7X9RZK4-F1
#
_cell.length_a   1.000
_cell.length_b   1.000
_cell.length_c   1.000
_cell.angle_alpha   90.00
_cell.angle_beta   90.00
_cell.angle_gamma   90.00
#
_symmetry.space_group_name_H-M   'P 1'
#
loop_
_entity.id
_entity.type
_entity.pdbx_description
1 polymer ?
#
loop_
_entity_poly.entity_id
_entity_poly.type
_entity_poly.pdbx_seq_one_letter_code
_entity_poly.pdbx_strand_id
1 'polypeptide(L)'
;MKKYIYLFTFLLFNACDNPDVDPSTFQEIFFEQQNVNIDLPDVTNEDIDVQVLLNARPNTERLTLVLLGEGDIDGVRENLKVEINVQISNLILNPDFSYSFIIEESTPIKTLVNCDADNPNSAVGELVSFVEGINAFKWNNDNQQYYMDLNDLNDILPQVTLPSQMMYQTAGVIQRDCN
;
A
#
# COMPACT_ATOMS: atom_id res chain seq x y z
N MET A 1 -50.10 30.40 39.03
CA MET A 1 -48.95 29.65 38.50
C MET A 1 -49.25 29.27 37.06
N LYS A 2 -48.51 29.82 36.09
CA LYS A 2 -48.71 29.61 34.64
C LYS A 2 -48.17 28.23 34.27
N LYS A 3 -49.01 27.36 33.69
CA LYS A 3 -48.57 26.09 33.10
C LYS A 3 -48.35 26.32 31.60
N TYR A 4 -47.10 26.21 31.18
CA TYR A 4 -46.68 26.35 29.80
C TYR A 4 -47.06 25.11 28.99
N ILE A 5 -47.64 25.35 27.82
CA ILE A 5 -47.86 24.41 26.73
C ILE A 5 -46.48 24.02 26.20
N TYR A 6 -46.11 22.75 26.27
CA TYR A 6 -44.94 22.25 25.54
C TYR A 6 -45.33 22.04 24.08
N LEU A 7 -44.85 22.95 23.25
CA LEU A 7 -44.90 22.88 21.79
C LEU A 7 -43.90 21.81 21.31
N PHE A 8 -44.35 21.03 20.33
CA PHE A 8 -43.58 20.05 19.56
C PHE A 8 -42.34 20.67 18.89
N THR A 9 -41.21 19.96 18.94
CA THR A 9 -40.19 20.03 17.89
C THR A 9 -39.73 18.63 17.55
N PHE A 10 -40.22 18.14 16.40
CA PHE A 10 -39.56 17.10 15.62
C PHE A 10 -38.13 17.58 15.33
N LEU A 11 -37.12 16.94 15.89
CA LEU A 11 -35.77 17.04 15.36
C LEU A 11 -35.78 16.27 14.04
N LEU A 12 -35.84 17.03 12.95
CA LEU A 12 -35.50 16.58 11.62
C LEU A 12 -34.14 15.87 11.71
N PHE A 13 -34.12 14.57 11.39
CA PHE A 13 -32.91 13.93 10.92
C PHE A 13 -32.49 14.68 9.66
N ASN A 14 -31.59 15.65 9.81
CA ASN A 14 -30.78 16.07 8.68
C ASN A 14 -29.98 14.83 8.29
N ALA A 15 -30.33 14.23 7.16
CA ALA A 15 -29.39 13.44 6.41
C ALA A 15 -28.15 14.33 6.26
N CYS A 16 -27.06 13.97 6.91
CA CYS A 16 -25.78 14.57 6.60
C CYS A 16 -25.48 14.13 5.17
N ASP A 17 -25.70 15.02 4.21
CA ASP A 17 -25.04 14.97 2.91
C ASP A 17 -23.54 14.87 3.23
N ASN A 18 -22.96 13.68 3.05
CA ASN A 18 -21.53 13.51 3.17
C ASN A 18 -20.95 14.32 1.99
N PRO A 19 -20.15 15.39 2.23
CA PRO A 19 -19.61 16.16 1.13
C PRO A 19 -18.79 15.23 0.24
N ASP A 20 -19.03 15.29 -1.07
CA ASP A 20 -18.29 14.49 -2.04
C ASP A 20 -16.79 14.67 -1.81
N VAL A 21 -16.10 13.56 -1.54
CA VAL A 21 -14.65 13.55 -1.32
C VAL A 21 -13.97 13.94 -2.64
N ASP A 22 -13.12 14.96 -2.61
CA ASP A 22 -12.30 15.34 -3.77
C ASP A 22 -11.02 14.48 -3.81
N PRO A 23 -10.91 13.53 -4.76
CA PRO A 23 -9.76 12.63 -4.85
C PRO A 23 -8.42 13.34 -5.11
N SER A 24 -8.44 14.56 -5.65
CA SER A 24 -7.22 15.34 -5.92
C SER A 24 -6.56 15.91 -4.66
N THR A 25 -7.26 15.88 -3.53
CA THR A 25 -6.76 16.39 -2.25
C THR A 25 -5.87 15.40 -1.50
N PHE A 26 -5.88 14.12 -1.88
CA PHE A 26 -5.03 13.11 -1.26
C PHE A 26 -3.56 13.29 -1.67
N GLN A 27 -2.71 13.42 -0.67
CA GLN A 27 -1.26 13.49 -0.87
C GLN A 27 -0.56 12.21 -0.42
N GLU A 28 -1.25 11.35 0.31
CA GLU A 28 -0.77 10.05 0.78
C GLU A 28 -1.93 9.05 0.66
N ILE A 29 -1.67 7.92 0.01
CA ILE A 29 -2.64 6.85 -0.19
C ILE A 29 -2.02 5.57 0.33
N PHE A 30 -2.64 5.00 1.35
CA PHE A 30 -2.17 3.82 2.05
C PHE A 30 -3.12 2.64 1.82
N PHE A 31 -2.55 1.46 1.62
CA PHE A 31 -3.25 0.18 1.52
C PHE A 31 -2.62 -0.79 2.50
N GLU A 32 -3.46 -1.57 3.15
CA GLU A 32 -3.03 -2.66 4.01
C GLU A 32 -3.93 -3.86 3.78
N GLN A 33 -3.32 -5.03 3.62
CA GLN A 33 -4.01 -6.28 3.46
C GLN A 33 -3.27 -7.37 4.20
N GLN A 34 -3.98 -8.05 5.10
CA GLN A 34 -3.44 -9.16 5.88
C GLN A 34 -3.76 -10.50 5.24
N ASN A 35 -2.96 -11.50 5.57
CA ASN A 35 -3.13 -12.89 5.15
C ASN A 35 -3.23 -13.06 3.63
N VAL A 36 -2.29 -12.45 2.91
CA VAL A 36 -2.15 -12.63 1.46
C VAL A 36 -1.24 -13.82 1.20
N ASN A 37 -1.72 -14.78 0.41
CA ASN A 37 -0.88 -15.88 -0.04
C ASN A 37 0.03 -15.41 -1.18
N ILE A 38 1.34 -15.31 -0.91
CA ILE A 38 2.34 -14.85 -1.86
C ILE A 38 3.37 -15.95 -2.06
N ASP A 39 3.66 -16.26 -3.32
CA ASP A 39 4.75 -17.17 -3.68
C ASP A 39 6.06 -16.38 -3.71
N LEU A 40 6.88 -16.57 -2.67
CA LEU A 40 8.25 -16.08 -2.58
C LEU A 40 9.24 -17.18 -3.02
N PRO A 41 10.33 -16.84 -3.76
CA PRO A 41 11.37 -17.81 -4.08
C PRO A 41 12.00 -18.42 -2.83
N ASP A 42 12.26 -19.72 -2.87
CA ASP A 42 12.94 -20.49 -1.81
C ASP A 42 12.24 -20.44 -0.43
N VAL A 43 10.95 -20.14 -0.43
CA VAL A 43 10.09 -19.98 0.75
C VAL A 43 8.80 -20.79 0.55
N THR A 44 8.31 -21.46 1.60
CA THR A 44 7.11 -22.32 1.49
C THR A 44 5.87 -21.77 2.21
N ASN A 45 4.79 -21.54 1.44
CA ASN A 45 3.39 -21.30 1.87
C ASN A 45 3.20 -20.37 3.08
N GLU A 46 2.85 -19.11 2.82
CA GLU A 46 2.66 -18.12 3.88
C GLU A 46 1.47 -17.21 3.67
N ASP A 47 0.95 -16.75 4.81
CA ASP A 47 0.09 -15.59 4.92
C ASP A 47 1.00 -14.38 5.19
N ILE A 48 1.09 -13.48 4.21
CA ILE A 48 1.91 -12.27 4.27
C ILE A 48 1.02 -11.05 4.44
N ASP A 49 1.44 -10.15 5.31
CA ASP A 49 0.86 -8.82 5.44
C ASP A 49 1.50 -7.88 4.41
N VAL A 50 0.65 -7.24 3.61
CA VAL A 50 1.04 -6.34 2.52
C VAL A 50 0.68 -4.93 2.91
N GLN A 51 1.64 -4.02 2.81
CA GLN A 51 1.46 -2.59 3.04
C GLN A 51 1.99 -1.80 1.86
N VAL A 52 1.16 -0.89 1.31
CA VAL A 52 1.53 -0.03 0.17
C VAL A 52 1.25 1.42 0.51
N LEU A 53 2.22 2.30 0.29
CA LEU A 53 2.06 3.74 0.42
C LEU A 53 2.52 4.44 -0.85
N LEU A 54 1.62 5.19 -1.46
CA LEU A 54 1.97 6.24 -2.41
C LEU A 54 2.04 7.57 -1.67
N ASN A 55 3.21 8.18 -1.63
CA ASN A 55 3.39 9.58 -1.26
C ASN A 55 3.39 10.42 -2.54
N ALA A 56 2.36 11.24 -2.70
CA ALA A 56 2.14 12.15 -3.83
C ALA A 56 2.45 13.61 -3.49
N ARG A 57 3.09 13.87 -2.34
CA ARG A 57 3.47 15.24 -1.95
C ARG A 57 4.60 15.74 -2.86
N PRO A 58 4.51 16.99 -3.35
CA PRO A 58 5.53 17.58 -4.22
C PRO A 58 6.94 17.51 -3.62
N ASN A 59 7.90 17.04 -4.42
CA ASN A 59 9.32 16.88 -4.08
C ASN A 59 9.64 15.78 -3.04
N THR A 60 8.65 14.98 -2.65
CA THR A 60 8.85 13.81 -1.78
C THR A 60 8.15 12.58 -2.34
N GLU A 61 7.90 12.57 -3.65
CA GLU A 61 7.16 11.53 -4.34
C GLU A 61 7.87 10.19 -4.20
N ARG A 62 7.16 9.20 -3.67
CA ARG A 62 7.73 7.91 -3.31
C ARG A 62 6.67 6.83 -3.28
N LEU A 63 7.03 5.65 -3.77
CA LEU A 63 6.28 4.42 -3.53
C LEU A 63 7.01 3.63 -2.46
N THR A 64 6.28 3.17 -1.45
CA THR A 64 6.79 2.21 -0.47
C THR A 64 5.89 0.98 -0.45
N LEU A 65 6.47 -0.20 -0.64
CA LEU A 65 5.81 -1.49 -0.51
C LEU A 65 6.54 -2.29 0.56
N VAL A 66 5.80 -2.87 1.50
CA VAL A 66 6.34 -3.75 2.53
C VAL A 66 5.52 -5.04 2.53
N LEU A 67 6.23 -6.17 2.44
CA LEU A 67 5.68 -7.51 2.62
C LEU A 67 6.27 -8.07 3.93
N LEU A 68 5.43 -8.42 4.89
CA LEU A 68 5.82 -8.92 6.21
C LEU A 68 5.22 -10.30 6.44
N GLY A 69 6.04 -11.28 6.80
CA GLY A 69 5.56 -12.65 6.97
C GLY A 69 6.49 -13.50 7.83
N GLU A 70 6.22 -14.79 7.86
CA GLU A 70 7.02 -15.79 8.55
C GLU A 70 7.11 -17.06 7.71
N GLY A 71 8.32 -17.45 7.35
CA GLY A 71 8.58 -18.52 6.39
C GLY A 71 9.48 -19.61 6.85
N ASP A 72 9.43 -20.74 6.16
CA ASP A 72 10.44 -21.79 6.27
C ASP A 72 11.46 -21.63 5.14
N ILE A 73 12.71 -21.34 5.52
CA ILE A 73 13.88 -21.28 4.65
C ILE A 73 14.84 -22.38 5.11
N ASP A 74 15.16 -23.32 4.21
CA ASP A 74 16.07 -24.44 4.49
C ASP A 74 15.72 -25.25 5.77
N GLY A 75 14.44 -25.34 6.15
CA GLY A 75 13.96 -26.05 7.33
C GLY A 75 13.93 -25.22 8.61
N VAL A 76 14.13 -23.89 8.53
CA VAL A 76 14.13 -22.97 9.66
C VAL A 76 13.02 -21.93 9.50
N ARG A 77 12.20 -21.78 10.55
CA ARG A 77 11.14 -20.76 10.62
C ARG A 77 11.74 -19.39 10.91
N GLU A 78 11.51 -18.41 10.04
CA GLU A 78 12.15 -17.09 10.08
C GLU A 78 11.17 -15.96 9.73
N ASN A 79 11.44 -14.75 10.21
CA ASN A 79 10.67 -13.57 9.83
C ASN A 79 11.12 -13.09 8.44
N LEU A 80 10.15 -12.88 7.55
CA LEU A 80 10.37 -12.38 6.21
C LEU A 80 9.99 -10.91 6.10
N LYS A 81 10.83 -10.14 5.43
CA LYS A 81 10.55 -8.74 5.11
C LYS A 81 11.06 -8.40 3.72
N VAL A 82 10.16 -8.10 2.80
CA VAL A 82 10.52 -7.47 1.53
C VAL A 82 10.12 -6.00 1.60
N GLU A 83 11.08 -5.09 1.48
CA GLU A 83 10.81 -3.65 1.48
C GLU A 83 11.30 -3.00 0.18
N ILE A 84 10.36 -2.40 -0.54
CA ILE A 84 10.66 -1.49 -1.63
C ILE A 84 10.40 -0.08 -1.14
N ASN A 85 11.39 0.78 -1.30
CA ASN A 85 11.28 2.18 -0.94
C ASN A 85 11.93 3.01 -2.04
N VAL A 86 11.11 3.41 -3.02
CA VAL A 86 11.61 3.96 -4.28
C VAL A 86 11.16 5.38 -4.53
N GLN A 87 12.09 6.22 -4.98
CA GLN A 87 11.74 7.53 -5.50
C GLN A 87 11.03 7.35 -6.85
N ILE A 88 9.95 8.11 -7.05
CA ILE A 88 9.20 8.08 -8.31
C ILE A 88 9.30 9.45 -8.99
N SER A 89 9.31 9.44 -10.31
CA SER A 89 9.30 10.64 -11.15
C SER A 89 8.04 10.67 -12.02
N ASN A 90 7.73 11.86 -12.56
CA ASN A 90 6.59 12.07 -13.44
C ASN A 90 5.26 11.55 -12.85
N LEU A 91 5.03 11.78 -11.56
CA LEU A 91 3.75 11.46 -10.92
C LEU A 91 2.67 12.38 -11.50
N ILE A 92 1.68 11.79 -12.16
CA ILE A 92 0.58 12.47 -12.83
C ILE A 92 -0.74 11.96 -12.23
N LEU A 93 -1.62 12.90 -11.85
CA LEU A 93 -3.03 12.60 -11.58
C LEU A 93 -3.81 12.67 -12.90
N ASN A 94 -4.33 11.53 -13.34
CA ASN A 94 -5.08 11.41 -14.58
C ASN A 94 -6.50 11.97 -14.45
N PRO A 95 -7.20 12.24 -15.58
CA PRO A 95 -8.58 12.76 -15.56
C PRO A 95 -9.61 11.82 -14.90
N ASP A 96 -9.32 10.52 -14.83
CA ASP A 96 -10.11 9.51 -14.13
C ASP A 96 -9.71 9.36 -12.65
N PHE A 97 -8.88 10.28 -12.16
CA PHE A 97 -8.29 10.30 -10.83
C PHE A 97 -7.37 9.12 -10.51
N SER A 98 -6.90 8.37 -11.50
CA SER A 98 -5.83 7.41 -11.27
C SER A 98 -4.47 8.11 -11.19
N TYR A 99 -3.50 7.51 -10.49
CA TYR A 99 -2.11 7.98 -10.54
C TYR A 99 -1.28 7.15 -11.52
N SER A 100 -0.42 7.84 -12.29
CA SER A 100 0.62 7.23 -13.11
C SER A 100 1.99 7.81 -12.77
N PHE A 101 3.01 6.97 -12.71
CA PHE A 101 4.38 7.39 -12.36
C PHE A 101 5.44 6.44 -12.93
N ILE A 102 6.69 6.90 -12.90
CA ILE A 102 7.86 6.14 -13.33
C ILE A 102 8.74 5.85 -12.11
N ILE A 103 9.28 4.64 -12.01
CA ILE A 103 10.32 4.30 -11.02
C ILE A 103 11.68 4.50 -11.67
N GLU A 104 12.55 5.30 -11.04
CA GLU A 104 13.86 5.65 -11.61
C GLU A 104 14.84 4.47 -11.59
N GLU A 105 15.62 4.34 -12.67
CA GLU A 105 16.61 3.27 -12.95
C GLU A 105 17.66 3.08 -11.84
N SER A 106 17.94 4.10 -11.03
CA SER A 106 18.96 4.04 -9.98
C SER A 106 18.45 3.52 -8.63
N THR A 107 17.17 3.14 -8.54
CA THR A 107 16.58 2.84 -7.25
C THR A 107 16.76 1.38 -6.87
N PRO A 108 17.55 1.05 -5.83
CA PRO A 108 17.76 -0.33 -5.43
C PRO A 108 16.47 -0.89 -4.83
N ILE A 109 15.91 -1.92 -5.47
CA ILE A 109 14.87 -2.77 -4.92
C ILE A 109 15.57 -3.82 -4.07
N LYS A 110 15.49 -3.65 -2.75
CA LYS A 110 16.09 -4.60 -1.81
C LYS A 110 15.11 -5.74 -1.59
N THR A 111 15.43 -6.90 -2.16
CA THR A 111 14.73 -8.13 -1.80
C THR A 111 15.51 -8.75 -0.66
N LEU A 112 14.93 -8.74 0.54
CA LEU A 112 15.54 -9.34 1.70
C LEU A 112 14.78 -10.62 2.03
N VAL A 113 15.50 -11.73 1.96
CA VAL A 113 15.03 -13.02 2.46
C VAL A 113 15.91 -13.29 3.68
N ASN A 114 15.33 -13.05 4.86
CA ASN A 114 15.81 -13.28 6.24
C ASN A 114 16.44 -12.09 7.03
N CYS A 115 15.86 -11.82 8.21
CA CYS A 115 16.20 -10.80 9.23
C CYS A 115 16.73 -11.41 10.55
N ASP A 116 17.56 -12.44 10.54
CA ASP A 116 18.34 -12.74 11.75
C ASP A 116 19.40 -11.62 11.93
N ALA A 117 19.10 -10.65 12.80
CA ALA A 117 19.98 -9.51 13.07
C ALA A 117 21.38 -9.92 13.56
N ASP A 118 21.54 -11.18 13.99
CA ASP A 118 22.79 -11.77 14.44
C ASP A 118 23.45 -12.71 13.41
N ASN A 119 22.86 -12.93 12.22
CA ASN A 119 23.43 -13.78 11.16
C ASN A 119 23.99 -12.96 9.98
N PRO A 120 25.30 -12.69 9.94
CA PRO A 120 25.94 -11.94 8.84
C PRO A 120 26.01 -12.71 7.51
N ASN A 121 25.45 -13.94 7.43
CA ASN A 121 25.46 -14.76 6.23
C ASN A 121 24.13 -14.78 5.47
N SER A 122 23.12 -14.03 5.90
CA SER A 122 21.83 -13.93 5.19
C SER A 122 22.02 -13.27 3.82
N ALA A 123 21.44 -13.86 2.78
CA ALA A 123 21.62 -13.40 1.40
C ALA A 123 20.74 -12.17 1.11
N VAL A 124 21.35 -11.00 0.98
CA VAL A 124 20.66 -9.78 0.52
C VAL A 124 20.79 -9.68 -0.99
N GLY A 125 19.67 -9.76 -1.70
CA GLY A 125 19.60 -9.52 -3.14
C GLY A 125 19.22 -8.07 -3.42
N GLU A 126 20.13 -7.29 -4.01
CA GLU A 126 19.80 -5.97 -4.57
C GLU A 126 19.42 -6.14 -6.03
N LEU A 127 18.17 -5.80 -6.37
CA LEU A 127 17.69 -5.75 -7.75
C LEU A 127 17.58 -4.29 -8.16
N VAL A 128 18.17 -3.96 -9.30
CA VAL A 128 17.99 -2.65 -9.93
C VAL A 128 16.94 -2.84 -11.02
N SER A 129 15.82 -2.12 -10.92
CA SER A 129 14.72 -2.22 -11.88
C SER A 129 14.38 -0.84 -12.44
N PHE A 130 13.92 -0.84 -13.69
CA PHE A 130 13.34 0.30 -14.36
C PHE A 130 11.93 -0.10 -14.80
N VAL A 131 10.94 0.65 -14.32
CA VAL A 131 9.53 0.39 -14.63
C VAL A 131 8.97 1.62 -15.33
N GLU A 132 8.67 1.47 -16.63
CA GLU A 132 8.05 2.51 -17.44
C GLU A 132 6.54 2.52 -17.20
N GLY A 133 6.09 3.32 -16.23
CA GLY A 133 4.67 3.66 -16.08
C GLY A 133 3.86 2.62 -15.32
N ILE A 134 3.61 2.88 -14.03
CA ILE A 134 2.69 2.08 -13.21
C ILE A 134 1.37 2.82 -13.09
N ASN A 135 0.26 2.13 -13.36
CA ASN A 135 -1.10 2.63 -13.16
C ASN A 135 -1.88 1.72 -12.20
N ALA A 136 -1.47 1.71 -10.94
CA ALA A 136 -2.03 0.83 -9.91
C ALA A 136 -3.13 1.51 -9.07
N PHE A 137 -3.00 2.82 -8.82
CA PHE A 137 -3.86 3.55 -7.88
C PHE A 137 -5.07 4.13 -8.61
N LYS A 138 -6.23 3.49 -8.46
CA LYS A 138 -7.47 3.81 -9.17
C LYS A 138 -8.50 4.39 -8.19
N TRP A 139 -9.32 5.33 -8.65
CA TRP A 139 -10.37 5.93 -7.82
C TRP A 139 -11.71 5.20 -7.98
N ASN A 140 -12.35 4.85 -6.87
CA ASN A 140 -13.71 4.30 -6.85
C ASN A 140 -14.71 5.40 -6.46
N ASN A 141 -15.50 5.87 -7.43
CA ASN A 141 -16.52 6.90 -7.21
C ASN A 141 -17.64 6.46 -6.26
N ASP A 142 -18.03 5.19 -6.30
CA ASP A 142 -19.14 4.67 -5.49
C ASP A 142 -18.79 4.62 -4.01
N ASN A 143 -17.54 4.24 -3.71
CA ASN A 143 -17.03 4.11 -2.34
C ASN A 143 -16.22 5.33 -1.88
N GLN A 144 -16.01 6.32 -2.76
CA GLN A 144 -15.22 7.53 -2.52
C GLN A 144 -13.85 7.24 -1.90
N GLN A 145 -13.13 6.25 -2.45
CA GLN A 145 -11.81 5.85 -1.96
C GLN A 145 -10.95 5.28 -3.09
N TYR A 146 -9.62 5.32 -2.91
CA TYR A 146 -8.70 4.65 -3.82
C TYR A 146 -8.73 3.12 -3.65
N TYR A 147 -8.40 2.41 -4.72
CA TYR A 147 -8.25 0.96 -4.77
C TYR A 147 -7.13 0.57 -5.74
N MET A 148 -6.62 -0.65 -5.61
CA MET A 148 -5.65 -1.23 -6.53
C MET A 148 -5.79 -2.75 -6.60
N ASP A 149 -5.39 -3.37 -7.71
CA ASP A 149 -5.15 -4.82 -7.74
C ASP A 149 -3.70 -5.05 -7.30
N LEU A 150 -3.48 -5.92 -6.32
CA LEU A 150 -2.14 -6.21 -5.81
C LEU A 150 -1.20 -6.76 -6.91
N ASN A 151 -1.73 -7.48 -7.90
CA ASN A 151 -0.93 -7.99 -9.01
C ASN A 151 -0.34 -6.87 -9.90
N ASP A 152 -0.88 -5.65 -9.88
CA ASP A 152 -0.38 -4.50 -10.65
C ASP A 152 1.06 -4.14 -10.19
N LEU A 153 1.50 -4.62 -9.01
CA LEU A 153 2.86 -4.42 -8.48
C LEU A 153 3.87 -5.49 -8.92
N ASN A 154 3.45 -6.56 -9.60
CA ASN A 154 4.39 -7.59 -10.10
C ASN A 154 5.41 -7.03 -11.09
N ASP A 155 5.05 -5.97 -11.82
CA ASP A 155 5.97 -5.26 -12.72
C ASP A 155 7.15 -4.61 -11.96
N ILE A 156 6.97 -4.36 -10.66
CA ILE A 156 7.98 -3.78 -9.76
C ILE A 156 8.79 -4.89 -9.07
N LEU A 157 8.16 -6.04 -8.78
CA LEU A 157 8.77 -7.20 -8.14
C LEU A 157 8.77 -8.42 -9.07
N PRO A 158 9.53 -8.44 -10.17
CA PRO A 158 9.45 -9.53 -11.15
C PRO A 158 9.84 -10.92 -10.61
N GLN A 159 10.45 -10.99 -9.42
CA GLN A 159 10.83 -12.24 -8.76
C GLN A 159 9.81 -12.71 -7.71
N VAL A 160 8.83 -11.88 -7.36
CA VAL A 160 7.75 -12.22 -6.42
C VAL A 160 6.46 -12.34 -7.20
N THR A 161 5.71 -13.42 -6.99
CA THR A 161 4.39 -13.55 -7.62
C THR A 161 3.32 -13.12 -6.63
N LEU A 162 2.84 -11.88 -6.79
CA LEU A 162 1.72 -11.35 -6.03
C LEU A 162 0.38 -11.79 -6.65
N PRO A 163 -0.61 -12.22 -5.84
CA PRO A 163 -1.90 -12.66 -6.34
C PRO A 163 -2.74 -11.48 -6.85
N SER A 164 -3.72 -11.78 -7.71
CA SER A 164 -4.78 -10.82 -8.04
C SER A 164 -5.72 -10.71 -6.85
N GLN A 165 -5.67 -9.56 -6.18
CA GLN A 165 -6.46 -9.26 -4.99
C GLN A 165 -6.68 -7.76 -4.91
N MET A 166 -7.96 -7.37 -4.86
CA MET A 166 -8.34 -5.97 -4.75
C MET A 166 -8.10 -5.46 -3.33
N MET A 167 -7.29 -4.42 -3.21
CA MET A 167 -7.04 -3.69 -1.97
C MET A 167 -7.72 -2.32 -2.03
N TYR A 168 -8.21 -1.85 -0.89
CA TYR A 168 -8.84 -0.54 -0.74
C TYR A 168 -8.04 0.34 0.19
N GLN A 169 -8.11 1.64 -0.05
CA GLN A 169 -7.45 2.64 0.75
C GLN A 169 -7.84 2.49 2.23
N THR A 170 -6.84 2.46 3.10
CA THR A 170 -7.01 2.43 4.55
C THR A 170 -6.47 3.72 5.15
N ALA A 171 -6.90 4.03 6.37
CA ALA A 171 -6.25 5.05 7.18
C ALA A 171 -5.06 4.40 7.90
N GLY A 172 -3.86 4.92 7.73
CA GLY A 172 -2.68 4.35 8.39
C GLY A 172 -1.36 4.97 7.96
N VAL A 173 -0.30 4.56 8.66
CA VAL A 173 1.09 4.83 8.30
C VAL A 173 1.80 3.48 8.17
N ILE A 174 2.77 3.38 7.27
CA ILE A 174 3.61 2.17 7.15
C ILE A 174 4.32 1.92 8.48
N GLN A 175 4.23 0.68 8.98
CA GLN A 175 5.04 0.25 10.11
C GLN A 175 6.48 0.14 9.63
N ARG A 176 7.33 1.10 10.01
CA ARG A 176 8.78 0.97 9.88
C ARG A 176 9.28 0.30 11.14
N ASP A 177 9.85 -0.89 11.01
CA ASP A 177 10.59 -1.51 12.11
C ASP A 177 11.67 -0.55 12.60
N CYS A 178 11.64 -0.28 13.91
CA CYS A 178 12.67 0.48 14.58
C CYS A 178 13.95 -0.37 14.60
N ASN A 179 14.96 0.03 13.83
CA ASN A 179 16.34 -0.36 14.08
C ASN A 179 16.90 0.40 15.29
#